data_AF-A0AAE3G8Q7-F1
#
_entry.id   AF-A0AAE3G8Q7-F1
#
_cell.length_a   1.000
_cell.length_b   1.000
_cell.length_c   1.000
_cell.angle_alpha   90.00
_cell.angle_beta   90.00
_cell.angle_gamma   90.00
#
_symmetry.space_group_name_H-M   'P 1'
#
loop_
_entity.id
_entity.type
_entity.pdbx_description
1 polymer ?
#
loop_
_entity_poly.entity_id
_entity_poly.type
_entity_poly.pdbx_seq_one_letter_code
_entity_poly.pdbx_strand_id
1 'polypeptide(L)' 'MRIEGIDHLVLTVRSIEATCAFYSRVLGMEVITFGAGRKALVFGTQKLNLH' A
#
# COMPACT_ATOMS: atom_id res chain seq x y z
N MET A 1 23.15 -15.69 3.30
CA MET A 1 21.86 -15.05 2.99
C MET A 1 22.10 -13.56 2.82
N ARG A 2 21.78 -12.99 1.65
CA ARG A 2 21.93 -11.55 1.36
C ARG A 2 20.54 -10.99 1.09
N ILE A 3 20.17 -9.91 1.78
CA ILE A 3 18.88 -9.22 1.57
C ILE A 3 19.09 -8.13 0.52
N GLU A 4 18.23 -8.11 -0.50
CA GLU A 4 18.31 -7.14 -1.61
C GLU A 4 17.47 -5.89 -1.36
N GLY A 5 16.37 -6.01 -0.62
CA GLY A 5 15.49 -4.89 -0.30
C GLY A 5 14.19 -5.36 0.36
N ILE A 6 13.33 -4.39 0.67
CA ILE A 6 11.97 -4.64 1.16
C ILE A 6 11.03 -4.64 -0.05
N ASP A 7 10.24 -5.69 -0.23
CA ASP A 7 9.22 -5.75 -1.29
C ASP A 7 7.97 -4.95 -0.91
N HIS A 8 7.46 -5.20 0.31
CA HIS A 8 6.30 -4.51 0.85
C HIS A 8 6.26 -4.54 2.37
N LEU A 9 5.41 -3.69 2.93
CA LEU A 9 5.00 -3.72 4.34
C LEU A 9 3.47 -3.78 4.44
N VAL A 10 2.96 -4.15 5.61
CA VAL A 10 1.52 -4.14 5.91
C VAL A 10 1.25 -3.07 6.95
N LEU A 11 0.28 -2.20 6.68
CA LEU A 11 -0.21 -1.22 7.63
C LEU A 11 -1.62 -1.59 8.09
N THR A 12 -1.77 -1.78 9.39
CA THR A 12 -3.09 -1.83 10.02
C THR A 12 -3.59 -0.41 10.24
N VAL A 13 -4.71 -0.06 9.64
CA VAL A 13 -5.21 1.31 9.63
C VAL A 13 -6.64 1.39 10.14
N ARG A 14 -6.99 2.53 10.75
CA ARG A 14 -8.35 2.76 11.25
C ARG A 14 -9.39 2.75 10.13
N SER A 15 -9.05 3.30 8.97
CA SER A 15 -9.93 3.36 7.79
C SER A 15 -9.10 3.21 6.54
N ILE A 16 -9.39 2.17 5.76
CA ILE A 16 -8.74 1.89 4.48
C ILE A 16 -9.03 3.03 3.49
N GLU A 17 -10.27 3.51 3.42
CA GLU A 17 -10.67 4.56 2.48
C GLU A 17 -9.95 5.88 2.75
N ALA A 18 -9.91 6.31 4.01
CA ALA A 18 -9.21 7.54 4.40
C ALA A 18 -7.70 7.44 4.13
N THR A 19 -7.11 6.26 4.37
CA THR A 19 -5.70 5.99 4.09
C THR A 19 -5.43 6.05 2.59
N CYS A 20 -6.26 5.37 1.78
CA CYS A 20 -6.17 5.42 0.33
C CYS A 20 -6.24 6.85 -0.20
N ALA A 21 -7.20 7.64 0.28
CA ALA A 21 -7.37 9.03 -0.13
C ALA A 21 -6.17 9.92 0.25
N PHE A 22 -5.59 9.72 1.44
CA PHE A 22 -4.42 10.47 1.86
C PHE A 22 -3.20 10.16 0.98
N TYR A 23 -2.84 8.88 0.87
CA TYR A 23 -1.63 8.47 0.17
C TYR A 23 -1.71 8.69 -1.35
N SER A 24 -2.89 8.53 -1.96
CA SER A 24 -3.06 8.84 -3.39
C SER A 24 -3.00 10.34 -3.65
N ARG A 25 -3.66 11.17 -2.82
CA ARG A 25 -3.73 12.62 -3.05
C ARG A 25 -2.43 13.34 -2.69
N VAL A 26 -1.81 12.98 -1.56
CA VAL A 26 -0.66 13.71 -1.02
C VAL A 26 0.65 13.19 -1.58
N LEU A 27 0.77 11.86 -1.74
CA LEU A 27 2.02 11.21 -2.17
C LEU A 27 1.94 10.64 -3.59
N GLY A 28 0.79 10.75 -4.28
CA GLY A 28 0.65 10.29 -5.65
C GLY A 28 0.68 8.77 -5.81
N MET A 29 0.45 8.01 -4.73
CA MET A 29 0.48 6.54 -4.78
C MET A 29 -0.74 5.98 -5.51
N GLU A 30 -0.55 4.90 -6.25
CA GLU A 30 -1.63 4.21 -6.94
C GLU A 30 -2.37 3.26 -5.97
N VAL A 31 -3.69 3.37 -5.90
CA VAL A 31 -4.52 2.46 -5.10
C VAL A 31 -4.93 1.27 -5.97
N ILE A 32 -4.43 0.09 -5.63
CA ILE A 32 -4.82 -1.15 -6.30
C ILE A 32 -5.73 -2.00 -5.40
N THR A 33 -6.58 -2.81 -6.03
CA THR A 33 -7.44 -3.79 -5.34
C THR A 33 -7.05 -5.18 -5.82
N PHE A 34 -6.85 -6.12 -4.89
CA PHE A 34 -6.40 -7.47 -5.22
C PHE A 34 -6.96 -8.53 -4.27
N GLY A 35 -7.03 -9.77 -4.74
CA GLY A 35 -7.64 -10.88 -4.00
C GLY A 35 -9.08 -10.57 -3.59
N ALA A 36 -9.47 -10.98 -2.38
CA ALA A 36 -10.80 -10.75 -1.81
C ALA A 36 -11.01 -9.29 -1.32
N GLY A 37 -10.83 -8.31 -2.22
CA GLY A 37 -11.08 -6.90 -1.93
C GLY A 37 -9.99 -6.19 -1.11
N ARG A 38 -8.81 -6.80 -0.93
CA ARG A 38 -7.68 -6.16 -0.22
C ARG A 38 -7.17 -4.97 -1.01
N LYS A 39 -6.75 -3.93 -0.29
CA LYS A 39 -6.20 -2.69 -0.87
C LYS A 39 -4.69 -2.61 -0.66
N ALA A 40 -3.99 -2.07 -1.64
CA ALA A 40 -2.60 -1.68 -1.49
C ALA A 40 -2.33 -0.32 -2.16
N LEU A 41 -1.30 0.35 -1.66
CA LEU A 41 -0.74 1.59 -2.19
C LEU A 41 0.58 1.27 -2.87
N VAL A 42 0.66 1.48 -4.18
CA VAL A 42 1.86 1.21 -4.98
C VAL A 42 2.64 2.50 -5.20
N PHE A 43 3.97 2.41 -5.06
CA PHE A 43 4.90 3.49 -5.32
C PHE A 43 6.22 2.92 -5.82
N GLY A 44 6.69 3.43 -6.98
CA GLY A 44 7.84 2.85 -7.66
C GLY A 44 7.63 1.35 -7.93
N THR A 45 8.52 0.51 -7.40
CA THR A 45 8.46 -0.96 -7.52
C THR A 45 8.04 -1.65 -6.23
N GLN A 46 7.54 -0.91 -5.24
CA GLN A 46 7.17 -1.39 -3.90
C GLN A 46 5.70 -1.08 -3.59
N LYS A 47 5.18 -1.66 -2.50
CA LYS A 47 3.80 -1.39 -2.05
C LYS A 47 3.61 -1.42 -0.54
N LEU A 48 2.54 -0.78 -0.09
CA LEU A 48 1.98 -0.94 1.26
C LEU A 48 0.64 -1.67 1.14
N ASN A 49 0.52 -2.85 1.74
CA ASN A 49 -0.77 -3.51 1.88
C ASN A 49 -1.53 -2.94 3.08
N LEU A 50 -2.85 -2.79 2.96
CA LEU A 50 -3.70 -2.26 4.02
C LEU A 50 -4.53 -3.38 4.65
N HIS A 51 -4.59 -3.40 5.98
CA HIS A 51 -5.48 -4.24 6.79
C HIS A 51 -6.37 -3.33 7.65
#